data_AF-A0A7S2R303-F1
#
_entry.id   AF-A0A7S2R303-F1
#
_cell.length_a   1.000
_cell.length_b   1.000
_cell.length_c   1.000
_cell.angle_alpha   90.00
_cell.angle_beta   90.00
_cell.angle_gamma   90.00
#
_symmetry.space_group_name_H-M   'P 1'
#
loop_
_entity.id
_entity.type
_entity.pdbx_description
1 polymer ?
#
loop_
_entity_poly.entity_id
_entity_poly.type
_entity_poly.pdbx_seq_one_letter_code
_entity_poly.pdbx_strand_id
1 'polypeptide(L)'
;MSCTLSDDREENLTPNVRKNDLCNENGLQLPLTGVNANRIVSNCCAICLSQYEVGDKVSWSTNNQCNHAFHKDCILEWLVKMQEGASCPCCRREFINIVSYKDLKKALSSEQRAFNP
;
A
#
# COMPACT_ATOMS: atom_id res chain seq x y z
N MET A 1 -50.53 -33.88 -27.48
CA MET A 1 -50.89 -33.60 -26.07
C MET A 1 -49.75 -32.78 -25.51
N SER A 2 -50.03 -31.50 -25.32
CA SER A 2 -49.07 -30.44 -24.99
C SER A 2 -48.72 -30.46 -23.51
N CYS A 3 -47.49 -30.09 -23.16
CA CYS A 3 -47.10 -29.64 -21.82
C CYS A 3 -45.88 -28.72 -22.02
N THR A 4 -46.13 -27.46 -22.42
CA THR A 4 -46.11 -26.25 -21.58
C THR A 4 -44.74 -25.96 -20.97
N LEU A 5 -44.07 -24.97 -21.57
CA LEU A 5 -43.11 -24.08 -20.93
C LEU A 5 -43.69 -23.55 -19.61
N SER A 6 -42.88 -23.59 -18.56
CA SER A 6 -43.03 -22.71 -17.41
C SER A 6 -41.63 -22.33 -16.95
N ASP A 7 -41.38 -21.04 -17.09
CA ASP A 7 -40.33 -20.24 -16.46
C ASP A 7 -40.09 -20.55 -14.97
N ASP A 8 -38.98 -20.00 -14.49
CA ASP A 8 -38.53 -19.84 -13.10
C ASP A 8 -37.40 -20.75 -12.62
N ARG A 9 -36.16 -20.35 -12.94
CA ARG A 9 -35.26 -19.83 -11.90
C ARG A 9 -34.01 -19.19 -12.48
N GLU A 10 -33.96 -17.88 -12.27
CA GLU A 10 -32.79 -17.04 -12.21
C GLU A 10 -31.80 -17.60 -11.17
N GLU A 11 -30.83 -18.42 -11.59
CA GLU A 11 -29.64 -18.69 -10.78
C GLU A 11 -28.52 -17.79 -11.24
N ASN A 12 -28.61 -16.58 -10.69
CA ASN A 12 -27.57 -15.61 -10.44
C ASN A 12 -26.34 -16.31 -9.79
N LEU A 13 -25.53 -17.00 -10.59
CA LEU A 13 -24.21 -17.47 -10.18
C LEU A 13 -23.20 -16.59 -10.88
N THR A 14 -22.93 -15.45 -10.26
CA THR A 14 -21.70 -14.70 -10.51
C THR A 14 -20.54 -15.72 -10.56
N PRO A 15 -19.68 -15.64 -11.59
CA PRO A 15 -18.59 -16.59 -11.70
C PRO A 15 -17.79 -16.48 -10.41
N ASN A 16 -17.42 -17.64 -9.87
CA ASN A 16 -16.58 -17.81 -8.70
C ASN A 16 -15.19 -17.21 -9.01
N VAL A 17 -15.09 -15.88 -9.05
CA VAL A 17 -13.83 -15.18 -9.16
C VAL A 17 -13.18 -15.41 -7.82
N ARG A 18 -12.23 -16.34 -7.79
CA ARG A 18 -11.41 -16.57 -6.60
C ARG A 18 -10.83 -15.20 -6.27
N LYS A 19 -10.91 -14.77 -5.01
CA LYS A 19 -10.30 -13.50 -4.56
C LYS A 19 -8.81 -13.37 -4.93
N ASN A 20 -8.19 -14.47 -5.38
CA ASN A 20 -6.82 -14.59 -5.87
C ASN A 20 -6.62 -14.20 -7.35
N ASP A 21 -7.66 -14.00 -8.17
CA ASP A 21 -7.54 -13.64 -9.59
C ASP A 21 -7.63 -12.12 -9.85
N LEU A 22 -7.72 -11.30 -8.80
CA LEU A 22 -7.97 -9.86 -8.89
C LEU A 22 -6.71 -9.00 -9.07
N CYS A 23 -5.50 -9.56 -9.13
CA CYS A 23 -4.30 -8.80 -9.46
C CYS A 23 -4.27 -8.50 -10.97
N ASN A 24 -5.12 -7.58 -11.43
CA ASN A 24 -5.10 -7.07 -12.81
C ASN A 24 -3.67 -6.60 -13.16
N GLU A 25 -3.20 -7.01 -14.35
CA GLU A 25 -1.91 -6.62 -14.96
C GLU A 25 -1.71 -5.09 -15.10
N ASN A 26 -2.79 -4.32 -15.02
CA ASN A 26 -2.76 -2.86 -14.98
C ASN A 26 -2.49 -2.38 -13.55
N GLY A 27 -1.21 -2.11 -13.27
CA GLY A 27 -0.76 -1.52 -12.02
C GLY A 27 -1.30 -0.09 -11.77
N LEU A 28 -1.12 0.41 -10.55
CA LEU A 28 -1.40 1.79 -10.19
C LEU A 28 -0.25 2.70 -10.62
N GLN A 29 -0.59 3.88 -11.15
CA GLN A 29 0.37 4.93 -11.44
C GLN A 29 0.55 5.82 -10.21
N LEU A 30 1.76 5.85 -9.64
CA LEU A 30 2.09 6.71 -8.51
C LEU A 30 3.19 7.71 -8.90
N PRO A 31 3.13 8.97 -8.43
CA PRO A 31 4.15 9.95 -8.74
C PRO A 31 5.48 9.59 -8.05
N LEU A 32 6.58 9.78 -8.77
CA LEU A 32 7.92 9.74 -8.20
C LEU A 32 8.21 11.08 -7.51
N THR A 33 8.66 11.04 -6.27
CA THR A 33 8.98 12.25 -5.50
C THR A 33 10.16 12.99 -6.12
N GLY A 34 9.97 14.28 -6.46
CA GLY A 34 11.04 15.14 -6.99
C GLY A 34 11.28 15.03 -8.50
N VAL A 35 10.45 14.29 -9.25
CA VAL A 35 10.53 14.22 -10.72
C VAL A 35 9.13 14.24 -11.35
N ASN A 36 9.00 14.74 -12.58
CA ASN A 36 7.76 14.69 -13.37
C ASN A 36 7.59 13.33 -14.07
N ALA A 37 7.58 12.24 -13.29
CA ALA A 37 7.39 10.90 -13.80
C ALA A 37 6.51 10.07 -12.86
N ASN A 38 5.77 9.11 -13.44
CA ASN A 38 4.97 8.14 -12.70
C ASN A 38 5.65 6.76 -12.74
N ARG A 39 5.63 6.06 -11.61
CA ARG A 39 6.02 4.65 -11.51
C ARG A 39 4.77 3.78 -11.53
N ILE A 40 4.89 2.59 -12.13
CA ILE A 40 3.85 1.57 -12.07
C ILE A 40 4.11 0.69 -10.87
N VAL A 41 3.11 0.53 -10.00
CA VAL A 41 3.14 -0.38 -8.85
C VAL A 41 2.00 -1.39 -8.95
N SER A 42 2.11 -2.52 -8.28
CA SER A 42 1.00 -3.47 -8.18
C SER A 42 -0.25 -2.81 -7.59
N ASN A 43 -1.42 -3.18 -8.11
CA ASN A 43 -2.72 -2.73 -7.62
C ASN A 43 -3.22 -3.50 -6.38
N CYS A 44 -2.36 -4.32 -5.79
CA CYS A 44 -2.64 -5.07 -4.57
C CYS A 44 -1.58 -4.79 -3.51
N CYS A 45 -2.00 -4.82 -2.25
CA CYS A 45 -1.10 -4.71 -1.12
C CYS A 45 -0.47 -6.08 -0.82
N ALA A 46 0.85 -6.20 -0.92
CA ALA A 46 1.53 -7.48 -0.64
C ALA A 46 1.54 -7.89 0.84
N ILE A 47 1.04 -7.04 1.75
CA ILE A 47 0.95 -7.34 3.19
C ILE A 47 -0.38 -8.02 3.51
N CYS A 48 -1.51 -7.41 3.13
CA CYS A 48 -2.84 -7.99 3.36
C CYS A 48 -3.37 -8.82 2.18
N LEU A 49 -2.67 -8.81 1.05
CA LEU A 49 -3.04 -9.49 -0.21
C LEU A 49 -4.39 -9.03 -0.79
N SER A 50 -4.85 -7.83 -0.42
CA SER A 50 -6.07 -7.21 -0.94
C SER A 50 -5.78 -6.16 -2.01
N GLN A 51 -6.72 -6.00 -2.93
CA GLN A 51 -6.71 -4.94 -3.94
C GLN A 51 -7.00 -3.57 -3.31
N TYR A 52 -6.48 -2.51 -3.91
CA TYR A 52 -6.78 -1.14 -3.49
C TYR A 52 -8.13 -0.68 -4.00
N GLU A 53 -8.90 -0.02 -3.14
CA GLU A 53 -10.18 0.60 -3.49
C GLU A 53 -10.09 2.13 -3.55
N VAL A 54 -11.04 2.75 -4.25
CA VAL A 54 -11.12 4.22 -4.32
C VAL A 54 -11.41 4.77 -2.93
N GLY A 55 -10.49 5.56 -2.40
CA GLY A 55 -10.55 6.11 -1.05
C GLY A 55 -9.54 5.48 -0.10
N ASP A 56 -8.90 4.36 -0.48
CA ASP A 56 -7.83 3.78 0.31
C ASP A 56 -6.59 4.66 0.33
N LYS A 57 -5.99 4.72 1.51
CA LYS A 57 -4.72 5.43 1.71
C LYS A 57 -3.59 4.46 1.41
N VAL A 58 -2.91 4.69 0.30
CA VAL A 58 -1.70 3.94 -0.06
C VAL A 58 -0.45 4.73 0.30
N SER A 59 0.62 4.02 0.63
CA SER A 59 1.94 4.57 0.93
C SER A 59 2.99 3.81 0.13
N TRP A 60 3.93 4.57 -0.44
CA TRP A 60 5.02 4.04 -1.25
C TRP A 60 6.34 4.66 -0.80
N SER A 61 7.45 4.02 -1.18
CA SER A 61 8.77 4.53 -0.82
C SER A 61 9.18 5.73 -1.67
N THR A 62 9.83 6.70 -1.04
CA THR A 62 10.54 7.81 -1.70
C THR A 62 11.69 7.31 -2.59
N ASN A 63 12.19 6.09 -2.35
CA ASN A 63 13.25 5.51 -3.15
C ASN A 63 12.73 5.13 -4.55
N ASN A 64 13.30 5.74 -5.59
CA ASN A 64 12.93 5.50 -6.99
C ASN A 64 13.26 4.07 -7.47
N GLN A 65 14.09 3.34 -6.73
CA GLN A 65 14.37 1.94 -7.01
C GLN A 65 13.39 0.96 -6.33
N CYS A 66 12.37 1.47 -5.64
CA CYS A 66 11.32 0.66 -5.01
C CYS A 66 9.96 0.95 -5.64
N ASN A 67 9.42 -0.01 -6.40
CA ASN A 67 8.12 0.11 -7.07
C ASN A 67 7.02 -0.64 -6.31
N HIS A 68 7.04 -0.57 -4.98
CA HIS A 68 6.05 -1.22 -4.13
C HIS A 68 5.25 -0.17 -3.36
N ALA A 69 3.93 -0.36 -3.37
CA ALA A 69 2.98 0.37 -2.57
C ALA A 69 2.25 -0.59 -1.65
N PHE A 70 1.76 -0.07 -0.53
CA PHE A 70 1.02 -0.80 0.49
C PHE A 70 -0.09 0.08 1.05
N HIS A 71 -1.11 -0.51 1.67
CA HIS A 71 -2.01 0.27 2.51
C HIS A 71 -1.22 0.95 3.62
N LYS A 72 -1.56 2.21 3.89
CA LYS A 72 -0.94 3.04 4.92
C LYS A 72 -0.88 2.29 6.25
N ASP A 73 -2.00 1.68 6.66
CA ASP A 73 -2.08 0.97 7.93
C ASP A 73 -1.25 -0.31 7.92
N CYS A 74 -1.28 -1.09 6.83
CA CYS A 74 -0.48 -2.29 6.70
C CYS A 74 1.02 -2.01 6.78
N ILE A 75 1.52 -0.98 6.08
CA ILE A 75 2.94 -0.65 6.12
C ILE A 75 3.34 -0.02 7.45
N LEU A 76 2.46 0.77 8.09
CA LEU A 76 2.72 1.31 9.42
C LEU A 76 2.90 0.19 10.44
N GLU A 77 2.00 -0.79 10.48
CA GLU A 77 2.12 -1.94 11.39
C GLU A 77 3.41 -2.73 11.13
N TRP A 78 3.75 -2.94 9.85
CA TRP A 78 4.99 -3.61 9.47
C TRP A 78 6.22 -2.87 10.01
N LEU A 79 6.28 -1.56 9.81
CA LEU A 79 7.39 -0.72 10.24
C LEU A 79 7.50 -0.62 11.76
N VAL A 80 6.38 -0.61 12.48
CA VAL A 80 6.37 -0.62 13.96
C VAL A 80 6.92 -1.94 14.50
N LYS A 81 6.61 -3.07 13.84
CA LYS A 81 7.13 -4.39 14.23
C LYS A 81 8.62 -4.56 13.86
N MET A 82 9.06 -3.97 12.75
CA MET A 82 10.45 -4.01 12.28
C MET A 82 11.28 -2.94 13.01
N GLN A 83 11.79 -3.30 14.20
CA GLN A 83 12.63 -2.41 15.02
C GLN A 83 13.96 -2.03 14.34
N GLU A 84 14.45 -2.85 13.40
CA GLU A 84 15.71 -2.64 12.68
C GLU A 84 15.47 -2.34 11.20
N GLY A 85 15.36 -1.05 10.90
CA GLY A 85 15.36 -0.53 9.53
C GLY A 85 13.97 -0.50 8.90
N ALA A 86 13.51 0.70 8.58
CA ALA A 86 12.28 0.92 7.83
C ALA A 86 12.44 0.45 6.38
N SER A 87 12.40 -0.86 6.16
CA SER A 87 12.67 -1.51 4.89
C SER A 87 11.41 -2.07 4.23
N CYS A 88 11.41 -2.13 2.90
CA CYS A 88 10.29 -2.63 2.12
C CYS A 88 10.16 -4.15 2.28
N PRO A 89 8.97 -4.69 2.56
CA PRO A 89 8.78 -6.14 2.70
C PRO A 89 9.05 -6.92 1.40
N CYS A 90 8.91 -6.28 0.23
CA CYS A 90 9.09 -6.95 -1.07
C CYS A 90 10.54 -6.92 -1.56
N CYS A 91 11.24 -5.79 -1.46
CA CYS A 91 12.60 -5.66 -2.01
C CYS A 91 13.69 -5.43 -0.96
N ARG A 92 13.35 -5.37 0.34
CA ARG A 92 14.27 -5.13 1.47
C ARG A 92 15.10 -3.84 1.37
N ARG A 93 14.74 -2.94 0.45
CA ARG A 93 15.36 -1.60 0.33
C ARG A 93 14.77 -0.66 1.37
N GLU A 94 15.51 0.39 1.72
CA GLU A 94 15.00 1.44 2.62
C GLU A 94 13.70 2.02 2.08
N PHE A 95 12.63 1.85 2.84
CA PHE A 95 11.30 2.36 2.57
C PHE A 95 11.18 3.82 3.03
N ILE A 96 11.71 4.13 4.22
CA ILE A 96 11.78 5.49 4.78
C ILE A 96 13.24 5.86 5.03
N ASN A 97 13.65 7.02 4.52
CA ASN A 97 14.92 7.62 4.92
C ASN A 97 14.74 8.33 6.27
N ILE A 98 15.04 7.63 7.36
CA ILE A 98 14.87 8.10 8.76
C ILE A 98 15.89 9.18 9.18
N VAL A 99 16.79 9.60 8.30
CA VAL A 99 17.79 10.64 8.59
C VAL A 99 17.06 11.92 9.05
N SER A 100 15.99 12.30 8.35
CA SER A 100 15.19 13.49 8.70
C SER A 100 14.47 13.40 10.06
N TYR A 101 13.92 12.24 10.47
CA TYR A 101 13.18 12.15 11.75
C TYR A 101 14.11 12.19 12.97
N LYS A 102 15.30 11.57 12.89
CA LYS A 102 16.29 11.63 13.97
C LYS A 102 16.85 13.05 14.11
N ASP A 103 17.07 13.73 13.01
CA ASP A 103 17.55 15.12 13.00
C ASP A 103 16.49 16.08 13.52
N LEU A 104 15.22 15.93 13.13
CA LEU A 104 14.10 16.69 13.66
C LEU A 104 13.91 16.46 15.16
N LYS A 105 13.99 15.22 15.63
CA LYS A 105 13.86 14.90 17.05
C LYS A 105 15.05 15.44 17.87
N LYS A 106 16.26 15.46 17.27
CA LYS A 106 17.45 16.07 17.86
C LYS A 106 17.29 17.59 17.97
N ALA A 107 16.83 18.25 16.91
CA ALA A 107 16.56 19.69 16.88
C ALA A 107 15.49 20.11 17.92
N LEU A 108 14.36 19.39 17.97
CA LEU A 108 13.30 19.62 18.97
C LEU A 108 13.80 19.39 20.40
N SER A 109 14.66 18.38 20.63
CA SER A 109 15.21 18.11 21.97
C SER A 109 16.22 19.15 22.45
N SER A 110 16.88 19.87 21.54
CA SER A 110 17.80 20.96 21.90
C SER A 110 17.09 22.24 22.36
N GLU A 111 15.87 22.50 21.87
CA GLU A 111 15.10 23.70 22.26
C GLU A 111 14.48 23.57 23.66
N GLN A 112 14.20 22.36 24.13
CA GLN A 112 13.66 22.13 25.48
C GLN A 112 14.62 22.47 26.65
N ARG A 113 15.90 22.76 26.39
CA ARG A 113 16.90 23.11 27.42
C ARG A 113 17.07 24.61 27.68
N ALA A 114 16.44 25.49 26.89
CA ALA A 114 16.59 26.94 27.01
C ALA A 114 15.53 27.63 27.92
N PHE A 115 14.58 26.89 28.46
CA PHE A 115 13.45 27.41 29.25
C PHE A 115 13.28 26.77 30.63
N ASN A 116 14.32 26.14 31.18
CA ASN A 116 14.30 25.75 32.59
C ASN A 116 15.01 26.83 33.43
N PRO A 117 14.28 27.73 34.11
CA PRO A 117 14.86 28.72 35.02
C PRO A 117 15.58 28.08 36.20
#